data_AF-A0A0Q4RZL2-F1
#
_entry.id   AF-A0A0Q4RZL2-F1
#
_cell.length_a   1.000
_cell.length_b   1.000
_cell.length_c   1.000
_cell.angle_alpha   90.00
_cell.angle_beta   90.00
_cell.angle_gamma   90.00
#
_symmetry.space_group_name_H-M   'P 1'
#
loop_
_entity.id
_entity.type
_entity.pdbx_description
1 polymer ?
#
loop_
_entity_poly.entity_id
_entity_poly.type
_entity_poly.pdbx_seq_one_letter_code
_entity_poly.pdbx_strand_id
1 'polypeptide(L)'
;MTSVAIRPEKLKDHIAAALGSKVRQISIALEEVTVVVAAADYLEAMRVLRDAEGCRFEQLVDLCGVDYSSYADQVHEGARYCVVSHLLSVSLNQRVRVKVFCADDDFPVVASVSDLWSSANWYEREAFDLFGIVFDGHNDLRRILTDYGFIGHPFRKDFPLSGHVEMRYDTEQRRVVYEPVSIEPREITPRIIREDKYGGLH
;
A
#
# COMPACT_ATOMS: atom_id res chain seq x y z
N MET A 1 0.96 8.36 33.98
CA MET A 1 2.34 8.30 33.45
C MET A 1 2.55 6.90 32.91
N THR A 2 2.38 6.69 31.61
CA THR A 2 2.52 5.35 31.00
C THR A 2 3.99 4.94 31.02
N SER A 3 4.32 3.95 31.84
CA SER A 3 5.67 3.41 32.05
C SER A 3 6.13 2.45 30.95
N VAL A 4 5.63 2.59 29.72
CA VAL A 4 5.68 1.52 28.73
C VAL A 4 6.43 1.98 27.49
N ALA A 5 7.74 1.81 27.50
CA ALA A 5 8.44 1.46 26.27
C ALA A 5 7.94 0.05 25.90
N ILE A 6 7.05 -0.04 24.92
CA ILE A 6 6.49 -1.33 24.51
C ILE A 6 7.54 -2.04 23.70
N ARG A 7 8.06 -3.11 24.30
CA ARG A 7 8.96 -4.03 23.61
C ARG A 7 8.24 -4.60 22.38
N PRO A 8 8.76 -4.40 21.15
CA PRO A 8 8.15 -4.91 19.93
C PRO A 8 7.89 -6.42 19.96
N GLU A 9 8.69 -7.16 20.72
CA GLU A 9 8.54 -8.60 20.94
C GLU A 9 7.23 -8.94 21.64
N LYS A 10 6.85 -8.18 22.68
CA LYS A 10 5.58 -8.39 23.39
C LYS A 10 4.39 -8.08 22.49
N LEU A 11 4.50 -7.03 21.68
CA LEU A 11 3.47 -6.67 20.71
C LEU A 11 3.29 -7.78 19.67
N LYS A 12 4.40 -8.31 19.15
CA LYS A 12 4.39 -9.48 18.25
C LYS A 12 3.67 -10.67 18.89
N ASP A 13 3.96 -11.00 20.14
CA ASP A 13 3.33 -12.13 20.84
C ASP A 13 1.82 -11.92 21.03
N HIS A 14 1.39 -10.70 21.40
CA HIS A 14 -0.03 -10.35 21.51
C HIS A 14 -0.76 -10.46 20.18
N ILE A 15 -0.16 -9.95 19.10
CA ILE A 15 -0.74 -10.02 17.75
C ILE A 15 -0.83 -11.48 17.28
N ALA A 16 0.23 -12.27 17.51
CA ALA A 16 0.23 -13.69 17.16
C ALA A 16 -0.85 -14.47 17.93
N ALA A 17 -1.04 -14.16 19.21
CA ALA A 17 -2.10 -14.77 20.03
C ALA A 17 -3.51 -14.34 19.59
N ALA A 18 -3.70 -13.07 19.23
CA ALA A 18 -4.99 -12.53 18.81
C ALA A 18 -5.42 -13.05 17.42
N LEU A 19 -4.51 -13.04 16.46
CA LEU A 19 -4.81 -13.42 15.07
C LEU A 19 -4.72 -14.94 14.83
N GLY A 20 -3.95 -15.67 15.65
CA GLY A 20 -3.83 -17.13 15.57
C GLY A 20 -3.42 -17.60 14.16
N SER A 21 -4.26 -18.47 13.56
CA SER A 21 -4.00 -19.05 12.24
C SER A 21 -4.09 -18.07 11.07
N LYS A 22 -4.55 -16.83 11.29
CA LYS A 22 -4.66 -15.80 10.23
C LYS A 22 -3.32 -15.15 9.89
N VAL A 23 -2.32 -15.30 10.74
CA VAL A 23 -0.96 -14.78 10.51
C VAL A 23 -0.23 -15.68 9.52
N ARG A 24 0.19 -15.11 8.39
CA ARG A 24 1.10 -15.77 7.43
C ARG A 24 2.55 -15.58 7.83
N GLN A 25 2.90 -14.37 8.23
CA GLN A 25 4.25 -14.01 8.66
C GLN A 25 4.17 -12.87 9.67
N ILE A 26 5.05 -12.89 10.66
CA ILE A 26 5.24 -11.75 11.56
C ILE A 26 6.74 -11.51 11.75
N SER A 27 7.16 -10.28 11.48
CA SER A 27 8.57 -9.87 11.58
C SER A 27 8.71 -8.61 12.40
N ILE A 28 9.90 -8.46 12.99
CA ILE A 28 10.32 -7.24 13.66
C ILE A 28 11.56 -6.76 12.92
N ALA A 29 11.52 -5.52 12.44
CA ALA A 29 12.66 -4.87 11.83
C ALA A 29 12.66 -3.42 12.29
N LEU A 30 13.82 -2.93 12.73
CA LEU A 30 13.99 -1.54 13.19
C LEU A 30 12.93 -1.13 14.23
N GLU A 31 12.67 -2.03 15.19
CA GLU A 31 11.65 -1.86 16.25
C GLU A 31 10.19 -1.78 15.78
N GLU A 32 9.91 -2.03 14.51
CA GLU A 32 8.54 -2.06 13.97
C GLU A 32 8.04 -3.48 13.76
N VAL A 33 6.81 -3.75 14.21
CA VAL A 33 6.14 -5.03 13.99
C VAL A 33 5.38 -4.98 12.66
N THR A 34 5.71 -5.90 11.75
CA THR A 34 4.97 -6.12 10.51
C THR A 34 4.30 -7.48 10.55
N VAL A 35 3.00 -7.52 10.29
CA VAL A 35 2.22 -8.75 10.16
C VAL A 35 1.70 -8.88 8.73
N VAL A 36 1.90 -10.05 8.14
CA VAL A 36 1.34 -10.42 6.83
C VAL A 36 0.15 -11.33 7.08
N VAL A 37 -1.00 -10.97 6.50
CA VAL A 37 -2.23 -11.77 6.57
C VAL A 37 -2.69 -12.14 5.16
N ALA A 38 -3.44 -13.23 5.04
CA ALA A 38 -4.03 -13.63 3.76
C ALA A 38 -5.17 -12.69 3.37
N ALA A 39 -5.35 -12.41 2.07
CA ALA A 39 -6.43 -11.55 1.58
C ALA A 39 -7.82 -12.02 2.05
N ALA A 40 -8.06 -13.34 2.06
CA ALA A 40 -9.31 -13.94 2.52
C ALA A 40 -9.64 -13.65 4.01
N ASP A 41 -8.61 -13.47 4.83
CA ASP A 41 -8.75 -13.24 6.28
C ASP A 41 -8.62 -11.76 6.65
N TYR A 42 -8.39 -10.86 5.67
CA TYR A 42 -7.98 -9.48 5.94
C TYR A 42 -8.99 -8.71 6.80
N LEU A 43 -10.27 -8.69 6.41
CA LEU A 43 -11.30 -7.94 7.13
C LEU A 43 -11.46 -8.42 8.57
N GLU A 44 -11.52 -9.74 8.77
CA GLU A 44 -11.62 -10.35 10.09
C GLU A 44 -10.37 -10.10 10.94
N ALA A 45 -9.17 -10.20 10.35
CA ALA A 45 -7.93 -9.89 11.03
C ALA A 45 -7.89 -8.42 11.49
N MET A 46 -8.29 -7.49 10.62
CA MET A 46 -8.35 -6.07 10.94
C MET A 46 -9.37 -5.76 12.04
N ARG A 47 -10.52 -6.44 12.03
CA ARG A 47 -11.52 -6.35 13.11
C ARG A 47 -10.97 -6.84 14.44
N VAL A 48 -10.28 -7.98 14.47
CA VAL A 48 -9.64 -8.51 15.67
C VAL A 48 -8.58 -7.54 16.19
N LEU A 49 -7.75 -6.97 15.32
CA LEU A 49 -6.73 -5.98 15.70
C LEU A 49 -7.36 -4.73 16.33
N ARG A 50 -8.51 -4.28 15.83
CA ARG A 50 -9.25 -3.15 16.41
C ARG A 50 -9.84 -3.48 17.79
N ASP A 51 -10.47 -4.64 17.93
CA ASP A 51 -11.35 -4.94 19.07
C ASP A 51 -10.65 -5.72 20.22
N ALA A 52 -9.55 -6.44 19.94
CA ALA A 52 -8.88 -7.27 20.94
C ALA A 52 -8.19 -6.43 22.04
N GLU A 53 -8.35 -6.84 23.30
CA GLU A 53 -7.89 -6.09 24.47
C GLU A 53 -6.39 -5.78 24.47
N GLY A 54 -5.56 -6.68 23.94
CA GLY A 54 -4.11 -6.52 23.84
C GLY A 54 -3.60 -5.78 22.60
N CYS A 55 -4.49 -5.39 21.69
CA CYS A 55 -4.17 -4.72 20.42
C CYS A 55 -4.80 -3.33 20.33
N ARG A 56 -6.13 -3.23 20.58
CA ARG A 56 -6.93 -2.00 20.60
C ARG A 56 -6.47 -0.95 19.58
N PHE A 57 -6.36 -1.32 18.31
CA PHE A 57 -5.90 -0.40 17.27
C PHE A 57 -7.04 0.54 16.85
N GLU A 58 -7.20 1.65 17.56
CA GLU A 58 -8.34 2.56 17.36
C GLU A 58 -8.20 3.42 16.10
N GLN A 59 -6.98 3.66 15.62
CA GLN A 59 -6.71 4.55 14.49
C GLN A 59 -6.03 3.83 13.34
N LEU A 60 -6.57 4.01 12.13
CA LEU A 60 -5.87 3.75 10.89
C LEU A 60 -5.17 5.04 10.44
N VAL A 61 -3.84 5.00 10.44
CA VAL A 61 -2.96 6.15 10.15
C VAL A 61 -2.77 6.33 8.66
N ASP A 62 -2.59 5.23 7.94
CA ASP A 62 -2.28 5.23 6.52
C ASP A 62 -2.68 3.88 5.90
N LEU A 63 -3.07 3.92 4.63
CA LEU A 63 -3.23 2.74 3.79
C LEU A 63 -2.69 3.07 2.40
N CYS A 64 -1.74 2.26 1.94
CA CYS A 64 -1.12 2.44 0.63
C CYS A 64 -1.02 1.11 -0.14
N GLY A 65 -1.11 1.21 -1.47
CA GLY A 65 -0.77 0.13 -2.38
C GLY A 65 0.74 0.10 -2.64
N VAL A 66 1.27 -1.09 -2.91
CA VAL A 66 2.66 -1.31 -3.31
C VAL A 66 2.67 -2.29 -4.48
N ASP A 67 3.39 -1.94 -5.55
CA ASP A 67 3.68 -2.81 -6.68
C ASP A 67 5.08 -3.43 -6.50
N TYR A 68 5.10 -4.74 -6.28
CA TYR A 68 6.30 -5.54 -6.06
C TYR A 68 6.97 -6.05 -7.35
N SER A 69 6.42 -5.76 -8.54
CA SER A 69 6.91 -6.29 -9.83
C SER A 69 8.41 -6.07 -10.10
N SER A 70 8.97 -4.96 -9.62
CA SER A 70 10.41 -4.65 -9.73
C SER A 70 11.06 -4.40 -8.36
N TYR A 71 10.53 -5.00 -7.29
CA TYR A 71 11.00 -4.74 -5.93
C TYR A 71 12.44 -5.21 -5.72
N ALA A 72 13.25 -4.37 -5.08
CA ALA A 72 14.68 -4.62 -4.84
C ALA A 72 15.47 -5.00 -6.11
N ASP A 73 15.03 -4.52 -7.27
CA ASP A 73 15.64 -4.78 -8.57
C ASP A 73 15.70 -6.26 -8.95
N GLN A 74 14.78 -7.04 -8.41
CA GLN A 74 14.60 -8.46 -8.68
C GLN A 74 13.22 -8.70 -9.27
N VAL A 75 13.12 -9.73 -10.13
CA VAL A 75 11.82 -10.25 -10.56
C VAL A 75 11.17 -10.92 -9.36
N HIS A 76 10.04 -10.41 -8.91
CA HIS A 76 9.31 -10.98 -7.78
C HIS A 76 8.52 -12.21 -8.24
N GLU A 77 8.83 -13.39 -7.69
CA GLU A 77 8.12 -14.65 -8.00
C GLU A 77 6.83 -14.85 -7.19
N GLY A 78 6.17 -13.76 -6.80
CA GLY A 78 4.98 -13.78 -5.94
C GLY A 78 3.94 -12.74 -6.34
N ALA A 79 2.90 -12.60 -5.51
CA ALA A 79 1.83 -11.63 -5.72
C ALA A 79 2.37 -10.21 -5.92
N ARG A 80 1.97 -9.58 -7.02
CA ARG A 80 2.47 -8.28 -7.45
C ARG A 80 1.99 -7.16 -6.55
N TYR A 81 0.71 -7.17 -6.18
CA TYR A 81 0.09 -6.07 -5.45
C TYR A 81 -0.03 -6.36 -3.97
N CYS A 82 0.42 -5.41 -3.15
CA CYS A 82 0.31 -5.46 -1.71
C CYS A 82 -0.38 -4.21 -1.18
N VAL A 83 -1.36 -4.38 -0.30
CA VAL A 83 -1.94 -3.30 0.50
C VAL A 83 -1.25 -3.29 1.85
N VAL A 84 -0.73 -2.13 2.24
CA VAL A 84 -0.06 -1.91 3.52
C VAL A 84 -0.90 -0.94 4.33
N SER A 85 -1.32 -1.37 5.51
CA SER A 85 -2.06 -0.53 6.46
C SER A 85 -1.22 -0.27 7.70
N HIS A 86 -1.15 0.98 8.11
CA HIS A 86 -0.48 1.40 9.36
C HIS A 86 -1.54 1.69 10.41
N LEU A 87 -1.49 0.95 11.51
CA LEU A 87 -2.43 1.09 12.62
C LEU A 87 -1.73 1.64 13.86
N LEU A 88 -2.46 2.46 14.60
CA LEU A 88 -2.04 3.08 15.86
C LEU A 88 -3.07 2.78 16.95
N SER A 89 -2.60 2.22 18.06
CA SER A 89 -3.35 2.20 19.31
C SER A 89 -2.93 3.40 20.15
N VAL A 90 -3.85 4.30 20.43
CA VAL A 90 -3.61 5.46 21.30
C VAL A 90 -3.67 5.03 22.76
N SER A 91 -4.60 4.12 23.10
CA SER A 91 -4.75 3.63 24.47
C SER A 91 -3.53 2.86 24.96
N LEU A 92 -2.96 2.03 24.07
CA LEU A 92 -1.80 1.22 24.40
C LEU A 92 -0.50 1.86 23.94
N ASN A 93 -0.51 2.92 23.12
CA ASN A 93 0.67 3.54 22.51
C ASN A 93 1.49 2.56 21.64
N GLN A 94 0.81 1.80 20.78
CA GLN A 94 1.38 0.73 19.94
C GLN A 94 1.18 1.03 18.47
N ARG A 95 2.13 0.61 17.62
CA ARG A 95 2.01 0.68 16.16
C ARG A 95 2.23 -0.69 15.54
N VAL A 96 1.44 -1.02 14.54
CA VAL A 96 1.62 -2.23 13.73
C VAL A 96 1.43 -1.89 12.27
N ARG A 97 2.23 -2.53 11.42
CA ARG A 97 2.07 -2.53 9.97
C ARG A 97 1.42 -3.85 9.54
N VAL A 98 0.27 -3.79 8.91
CA VAL A 98 -0.42 -4.95 8.34
C VAL A 98 -0.19 -4.95 6.84
N LYS A 99 0.26 -6.08 6.29
CA LYS A 99 0.46 -6.28 4.86
C LYS A 99 -0.45 -7.37 4.35
N VAL A 100 -1.08 -7.11 3.21
CA VAL A 100 -1.93 -8.08 2.51
C VAL A 100 -1.54 -8.12 1.05
N PHE A 101 -1.27 -9.31 0.56
CA PHE A 101 -1.00 -9.54 -0.85
C PHE A 101 -2.29 -9.94 -1.56
N CYS A 102 -2.54 -9.33 -2.71
CA CYS A 102 -3.65 -9.69 -3.58
C CYS A 102 -3.41 -11.10 -4.15
N ALA A 103 -4.47 -11.88 -4.33
CA ALA A 103 -4.33 -13.25 -4.85
C ALA A 103 -4.15 -13.30 -6.38
N ASP A 104 -4.71 -12.31 -7.07
CA ASP A 104 -4.74 -12.20 -8.53
C ASP A 104 -4.07 -10.87 -8.95
N ASP A 105 -3.15 -10.95 -9.91
CA ASP A 105 -2.41 -9.81 -10.43
C ASP A 105 -3.13 -9.12 -11.60
N ASP A 106 -4.00 -9.84 -12.34
CA ASP A 106 -4.80 -9.26 -13.42
C ASP A 106 -5.97 -8.44 -12.85
N PHE A 107 -6.55 -8.93 -11.75
CA PHE A 107 -7.62 -8.26 -11.04
C PHE A 107 -7.36 -8.24 -9.53
N PRO A 108 -6.52 -7.31 -9.02
CA PRO A 108 -6.16 -7.25 -7.60
C PRO A 108 -7.36 -6.80 -6.77
N VAL A 109 -7.90 -7.71 -5.96
CA VAL A 109 -9.03 -7.46 -5.06
C VAL A 109 -8.64 -7.71 -3.61
N VAL A 110 -9.04 -6.80 -2.72
CA VAL A 110 -8.89 -6.91 -1.26
C VAL A 110 -10.20 -6.46 -0.60
N ALA A 111 -10.53 -6.97 0.59
CA ALA A 111 -11.70 -6.49 1.33
C ALA A 111 -11.49 -5.05 1.84
N SER A 112 -12.51 -4.20 1.74
CA SER A 112 -12.53 -2.85 2.31
C SER A 112 -12.55 -2.92 3.84
N VAL A 113 -11.82 -2.01 4.48
CA VAL A 113 -11.84 -1.78 5.93
C VAL A 113 -12.47 -0.44 6.29
N SER A 114 -13.11 0.23 5.32
CA SER A 114 -13.80 1.51 5.52
C SER A 114 -14.94 1.45 6.56
N ASP A 115 -15.58 0.29 6.73
CA ASP A 115 -16.57 0.06 7.78
C ASP A 115 -15.95 -0.03 9.18
N LEU A 116 -14.67 -0.40 9.28
CA LEU A 116 -13.95 -0.49 10.54
C LEU A 116 -13.36 0.85 10.96
N TRP A 117 -12.72 1.55 10.01
CA TRP A 117 -12.19 2.90 10.19
C TRP A 117 -12.65 3.78 9.03
N SER A 118 -13.42 4.82 9.35
CA SER A 118 -13.95 5.75 8.34
C SER A 118 -12.86 6.50 7.57
N SER A 119 -11.65 6.63 8.15
CA SER A 119 -10.49 7.22 7.47
C SER A 119 -10.03 6.40 6.26
N ALA A 120 -10.24 5.08 6.26
CA ALA A 120 -9.77 4.20 5.20
C ALA A 120 -10.46 4.47 3.85
N ASN A 121 -11.65 5.06 3.83
CA ASN A 121 -12.40 5.35 2.59
C ASN A 121 -11.55 6.12 1.56
N TRP A 122 -10.85 7.17 1.99
CA TRP A 122 -10.06 8.00 1.07
C TRP A 122 -8.78 7.30 0.64
N TYR A 123 -8.11 6.58 1.55
CA TYR A 123 -6.90 5.83 1.24
C TYR A 123 -7.15 4.64 0.31
N GLU A 124 -8.28 3.94 0.48
CA GLU A 124 -8.68 2.87 -0.43
C GLU A 124 -8.97 3.40 -1.83
N ARG A 125 -9.61 4.57 -1.94
CA ARG A 125 -9.80 5.27 -3.23
C ARG A 125 -8.49 5.71 -3.85
N GLU A 126 -7.54 6.18 -3.07
CA GLU A 126 -6.19 6.53 -3.54
C GLU A 126 -5.45 5.29 -4.05
N ALA A 127 -5.46 4.19 -3.30
CA ALA A 127 -4.84 2.93 -3.72
C ALA A 127 -5.49 2.36 -4.98
N PHE A 128 -6.81 2.51 -5.13
CA PHE A 128 -7.53 2.18 -6.37
C PHE A 128 -7.08 3.06 -7.54
N ASP A 129 -6.99 4.38 -7.34
CA ASP A 129 -6.64 5.30 -8.42
C ASP A 129 -5.18 5.09 -8.91
N LEU A 130 -4.25 4.95 -7.96
CA LEU A 130 -2.81 4.91 -8.25
C LEU A 130 -2.29 3.52 -8.62
N PHE A 131 -2.84 2.45 -8.03
CA PHE A 131 -2.39 1.07 -8.23
C PHE A 131 -3.45 0.17 -8.89
N GLY A 132 -4.72 0.59 -8.93
CA GLY A 132 -5.81 -0.21 -9.49
C GLY A 132 -6.24 -1.38 -8.62
N ILE A 133 -5.98 -1.32 -7.31
CA ILE A 133 -6.44 -2.33 -6.35
C ILE A 133 -7.91 -2.06 -6.04
N VAL A 134 -8.76 -3.05 -6.26
CA VAL A 134 -10.20 -2.96 -6.02
C VAL A 134 -10.50 -3.39 -4.59
N PHE A 135 -11.26 -2.55 -3.87
CA PHE A 135 -11.69 -2.82 -2.50
C PHE A 135 -13.14 -3.29 -2.47
N ASP A 136 -13.36 -4.57 -2.18
CA ASP A 136 -14.70 -5.16 -2.09
C ASP A 136 -15.42 -4.70 -0.82
N GLY A 137 -16.68 -4.31 -0.93
CA GLY A 137 -17.46 -3.70 0.14
C GLY A 137 -17.29 -2.19 0.31
N HIS A 138 -16.49 -1.52 -0.52
CA HIS A 138 -16.37 -0.05 -0.47
C HIS A 138 -17.59 0.66 -1.09
N ASN A 139 -18.12 1.68 -0.41
CA ASN A 139 -19.37 2.36 -0.80
C ASN A 139 -19.26 3.23 -2.07
N ASP A 140 -18.15 3.93 -2.29
CA ASP A 140 -17.93 4.84 -3.44
C ASP A 140 -16.50 4.71 -3.98
N LEU A 141 -16.19 3.60 -4.65
CA LEU A 141 -14.85 3.39 -5.19
C LEU A 141 -14.70 4.07 -6.56
N ARG A 142 -14.14 5.27 -6.54
CA ARG A 142 -13.80 6.06 -7.75
C ARG A 142 -12.50 6.81 -7.58
N ARG A 143 -11.91 7.21 -8.71
CA ARG A 143 -10.68 8.02 -8.78
C ARG A 143 -10.78 9.30 -7.92
N ILE A 144 -9.64 9.77 -7.44
CA ILE A 144 -9.57 10.92 -6.52
C ILE A 144 -8.41 11.86 -6.80
N LEU A 145 -7.26 11.34 -7.28
CA LEU A 145 -6.06 12.13 -7.56
C LEU A 145 -5.87 12.37 -9.06
N THR A 146 -6.21 11.39 -9.90
CA THR A 146 -6.03 11.50 -11.35
C THR A 146 -7.16 12.28 -12.01
N ASP A 147 -6.90 12.76 -13.22
CA ASP A 147 -7.91 13.44 -14.03
C ASP A 147 -9.08 12.51 -14.37
N TYR A 148 -10.26 13.07 -14.61
CA TYR A 148 -11.51 12.33 -14.83
C TYR A 148 -11.43 11.35 -16.01
N GLY A 149 -10.69 11.71 -17.05
CA GLY A 149 -10.48 10.89 -18.25
C GLY A 149 -9.18 10.07 -18.23
N PHE A 150 -8.49 9.98 -17.10
CA PHE A 150 -7.18 9.34 -17.02
C PHE A 150 -7.28 7.82 -17.26
N ILE A 151 -6.45 7.33 -18.18
CA ILE A 151 -6.38 5.92 -18.56
C ILE A 151 -5.12 5.31 -17.94
N GLY A 152 -5.30 4.30 -17.09
CA GLY A 152 -4.23 3.60 -16.39
C GLY A 152 -4.13 3.96 -14.91
N HIS A 153 -3.02 3.52 -14.31
CA HIS A 153 -2.72 3.61 -12.88
C HIS A 153 -1.25 4.07 -12.71
N PRO A 154 -1.01 5.34 -12.35
CA PRO A 154 0.31 5.98 -12.47
C PRO A 154 1.45 5.33 -11.69
N PHE A 155 1.17 4.69 -10.55
CA PHE A 155 2.22 4.19 -9.64
C PHE A 155 2.58 2.72 -9.88
N ARG A 156 1.94 2.07 -10.86
CA ARG A 156 2.40 0.77 -11.32
C ARG A 156 3.72 0.91 -12.07
N LYS A 157 4.62 -0.07 -11.92
CA LYS A 157 5.98 0.00 -12.49
C LYS A 157 6.01 -0.12 -14.02
N ASP A 158 4.94 -0.59 -14.63
CA ASP A 158 4.72 -0.63 -16.08
C ASP A 158 4.26 0.72 -16.65
N PHE A 159 3.81 1.67 -15.83
CA PHE A 159 3.36 2.97 -16.30
C PHE A 159 4.55 3.91 -16.56
N PRO A 160 4.63 4.57 -17.74
CA PRO A 160 5.75 5.45 -18.06
C PRO A 160 5.71 6.74 -17.24
N LEU A 161 6.88 7.27 -16.88
CA LEU A 161 6.99 8.48 -16.05
C LEU A 161 6.28 9.70 -16.65
N SER A 162 6.38 9.90 -17.96
CA SER A 162 5.72 11.01 -18.67
C SER A 162 4.23 10.75 -18.95
N GLY A 163 3.73 9.55 -18.68
CA GLY A 163 2.40 9.11 -19.10
C GLY A 163 2.28 8.92 -20.61
N HIS A 164 1.03 8.79 -21.07
CA HIS A 164 0.70 8.55 -22.48
C HIS A 164 0.13 9.78 -23.19
N VAL A 165 -0.44 10.72 -22.43
CA VAL A 165 -1.11 11.91 -22.96
C VAL A 165 -0.58 13.18 -22.32
N GLU A 166 -0.41 14.22 -23.12
CA GLU A 166 -0.12 15.58 -22.69
C GLU A 166 -1.30 16.51 -23.03
N MET A 167 -1.35 17.65 -22.34
CA MET A 167 -2.46 18.58 -22.41
C MET A 167 -2.01 19.89 -23.04
N ARG A 168 -2.67 20.31 -24.11
CA ARG A 168 -2.40 21.59 -24.79
C ARG A 168 -3.67 22.39 -25.01
N TYR A 169 -3.57 23.71 -24.95
CA TYR A 169 -4.66 24.60 -25.36
C TYR A 169 -4.68 24.75 -26.89
N ASP A 170 -5.81 24.45 -27.51
CA ASP A 170 -6.08 24.66 -28.92
C ASP A 170 -6.81 26.00 -29.12
N THR A 171 -6.15 26.95 -29.80
CA THR A 171 -6.69 28.30 -30.04
C THR A 171 -7.84 28.32 -31.05
N GLU A 172 -7.88 27.38 -31.99
CA GLU A 172 -8.93 27.28 -33.02
C GLU A 172 -10.21 26.69 -32.40
N GLN A 173 -10.05 25.60 -31.64
CA GLN A 173 -11.17 24.94 -30.97
C GLN A 173 -11.58 25.61 -29.66
N ARG A 174 -10.77 26.56 -29.16
CA ARG A 174 -10.94 27.28 -27.88
C ARG A 174 -11.16 26.34 -26.71
N ARG A 175 -10.45 25.21 -26.69
CA ARG A 175 -10.55 24.20 -25.64
C ARG A 175 -9.20 23.55 -25.39
N VAL A 176 -9.14 22.86 -24.25
CA VAL A 176 -8.02 22.00 -23.90
C VAL A 176 -8.18 20.67 -24.63
N VAL A 177 -7.12 20.21 -25.29
CA VAL A 177 -7.05 18.93 -26.00
C VAL A 177 -5.99 18.03 -25.37
N TYR A 178 -6.26 16.72 -25.41
CA TYR A 178 -5.31 15.68 -24.99
C TYR A 178 -4.68 15.09 -26.25
N GLU A 179 -3.36 15.13 -26.34
CA GLU A 179 -2.58 14.58 -27.45
C GLU A 179 -1.50 13.61 -26.93
N PRO A 180 -1.01 12.65 -27.72
CA PRO A 180 0.06 11.75 -27.28
C PRO A 180 1.31 12.53 -26.88
N VAL A 181 1.97 12.12 -25.80
CA VAL A 181 3.17 12.79 -25.29
C VAL A 181 4.25 12.87 -26.36
N SER A 182 4.81 14.07 -26.58
CA SER A 182 5.89 14.29 -27.54
C SER A 182 7.28 14.30 -26.90
N ILE A 183 7.36 14.13 -25.58
CA ILE A 183 8.59 14.25 -24.78
C ILE A 183 9.42 12.96 -24.90
N GLU A 184 10.63 13.07 -25.44
CA GLU A 184 11.62 12.00 -25.42
C GLU A 184 12.36 11.97 -24.07
N PRO A 185 12.37 10.82 -23.35
CA PRO A 185 13.11 10.69 -22.10
C PRO A 185 14.62 10.87 -22.35
N ARG A 186 15.24 11.85 -21.70
CA ARG A 186 16.70 12.01 -21.70
C ARG A 186 17.30 11.38 -20.45
N GLU A 187 17.76 10.14 -20.56
CA GLU A 187 18.53 9.50 -19.49
C GLU A 187 19.98 10.03 -19.48
N ILE A 188 20.22 11.09 -18.71
CA ILE A 188 21.55 11.73 -18.62
C ILE A 188 22.52 10.89 -17.76
N THR A 189 22.00 10.04 -16.88
CA THR A 189 22.80 9.21 -15.97
C THR A 189 22.38 7.74 -16.10
N PRO A 190 23.28 6.82 -16.49
CA PRO A 190 22.95 5.42 -16.52
C PRO A 190 22.64 4.92 -15.11
N ARG A 191 21.66 4.02 -15.00
CA ARG A 191 21.31 3.38 -13.74
C ARG A 191 22.48 2.51 -13.26
N ILE A 192 23.19 2.94 -12.22
CA ILE A 192 24.26 2.15 -11.58
C ILE A 192 23.64 1.33 -10.45
N ILE A 193 23.49 0.02 -10.67
CA ILE A 193 23.13 -0.92 -9.61
C ILE A 193 24.39 -1.16 -8.78
N ARG A 194 24.40 -0.71 -7.53
CA ARG A 194 25.47 -0.99 -6.58
C ARG A 194 25.07 -2.22 -5.78
N GLU A 195 25.86 -3.28 -5.87
CA GLU A 195 25.70 -4.44 -5.00
C GLU A 195 25.92 -4.04 -3.53
N ASP A 196 25.29 -4.73 -2.58
CA ASP A 196 25.42 -4.46 -1.13
C ASP A 196 26.87 -4.50 -0.60
N LYS A 197 27.82 -5.02 -1.39
CA LYS A 197 29.26 -5.07 -1.07
C LYS A 197 30.12 -4.17 -1.96
N TYR A 198 29.52 -3.28 -2.74
CA TYR A 198 30.24 -2.37 -3.63
C TYR A 198 30.97 -1.30 -2.81
N GLY A 199 32.25 -1.55 -2.53
CA GLY A 199 33.12 -0.65 -1.77
C GLY A 199 33.89 -1.28 -0.62
N GLY A 200 33.72 -2.58 -0.35
CA GLY A 200 34.61 -3.36 0.53
C GLY A 200 34.97 -2.65 1.84
N LEU A 201 34.00 -2.40 2.70
CA LEU A 201 34.25 -2.10 4.11
C LEU A 201 33.41 -3.09 4.92
N HIS A 202 34.13 -3.85 5.76
CA HIS A 202 33.63 -4.85 6.69
C HIS A 202 32.46 -4.36 7.55
#